data_AF-Q30ZF1-F1
#
_entry.id   AF-Q30ZF1-F1
#
_cell.length_a   1.000
_cell.length_b   1.000
_cell.length_c   1.000
_cell.angle_alpha   90.00
_cell.angle_beta   90.00
_cell.angle_gamma   90.00
#
_symmetry.space_group_name_H-M   'P 1'
#
loop_
_entity.id
_entity.type
_entity.pdbx_description
1 polymer ?
#
loop_
_entity_poly.entity_id
_entity_poly.type
_entity_poly.pdbx_seq_one_letter_code
_entity_poly.pdbx_strand_id
1 'polypeptide(L)'
;MRTQEAILEQVMQNVTAQVADSIKDAIAQTIQNELTTNLTRALLEGEFYKKLNSDMRSGLQNIYQEISHAAKDKSVAPPSEAQTDKLFSEASEQLDEILTTTEQATDDIMDVVEQQLERQAEASALLDALEKEAPGDSITQLRAINSELADNLTTILTALSFQDITGQRIKKIITALQRIESTVFELYMSTGLIMKAYSETPDKEIEELEQEARQKMSELKGPTRDVSQSDIDDMLAQLGMD
;
A
#
# COMPACT_ATOMS: atom_id res chain seq x y z
N MET A 1 61.57 -68.21 -18.23
CA MET A 1 61.63 -66.87 -17.59
C MET A 1 61.22 -65.75 -18.55
N ARG A 2 61.76 -65.63 -19.77
CA ARG A 2 61.39 -64.56 -20.74
C ARG A 2 59.90 -64.47 -21.17
N THR A 3 59.15 -65.57 -21.11
CA THR A 3 57.73 -65.60 -21.51
C THR A 3 56.79 -65.06 -20.42
N GLN A 4 57.17 -65.11 -19.14
CA GLN A 4 56.34 -64.57 -18.06
C GLN A 4 56.44 -63.04 -17.96
N GLU A 5 57.62 -62.45 -18.19
CA GLU A 5 57.79 -60.99 -18.23
C GLU A 5 57.00 -60.34 -19.36
N ALA A 6 57.04 -60.90 -20.57
CA ALA A 6 56.29 -60.38 -21.71
C ALA A 6 54.76 -60.44 -21.49
N ILE A 7 54.27 -61.49 -20.84
CA ILE A 7 52.86 -61.61 -20.47
C ILE A 7 52.50 -60.59 -19.38
N LEU A 8 53.37 -60.37 -18.39
CA LEU A 8 53.15 -59.40 -17.33
C LEU A 8 53.09 -57.97 -17.88
N GLU A 9 53.97 -57.63 -18.83
CA GLU A 9 54.03 -56.32 -19.47
C GLU A 9 52.80 -56.06 -20.35
N GLN A 10 52.33 -57.07 -21.09
CA GLN A 10 51.12 -56.99 -21.89
C GLN A 10 49.85 -56.88 -21.03
N VAL A 11 49.80 -57.62 -19.92
CA VAL A 11 48.70 -57.50 -18.94
C VAL A 11 48.72 -56.12 -18.28
N MET A 12 49.89 -55.61 -17.91
CA MET A 12 50.03 -54.26 -17.34
C MET A 12 49.60 -53.16 -18.33
N GLN A 13 49.98 -53.25 -19.60
CA GLN A 13 49.51 -52.31 -20.63
C GLN A 13 47.99 -52.39 -20.82
N ASN A 14 47.42 -53.59 -20.91
CA ASN A 14 45.97 -53.77 -21.06
C ASN A 14 45.21 -53.25 -19.84
N VAL A 15 45.68 -53.53 -18.62
CA VAL A 15 45.08 -53.01 -17.39
C VAL A 15 45.20 -51.49 -17.33
N THR A 16 46.33 -50.91 -17.73
CA THR A 16 46.52 -49.45 -17.71
C THR A 16 45.61 -48.75 -18.71
N ALA A 17 45.47 -49.29 -19.93
CA ALA A 17 44.56 -48.78 -20.94
C ALA A 17 43.09 -48.91 -20.49
N GLN A 18 42.72 -50.06 -19.95
CA GLN A 18 41.36 -50.32 -19.48
C GLN A 18 40.98 -49.47 -18.26
N VAL A 19 41.93 -49.23 -17.34
CA VAL A 19 41.75 -48.32 -16.20
C VAL A 19 41.67 -46.87 -16.68
N ALA A 20 42.49 -46.45 -17.65
CA ALA A 20 42.43 -45.11 -18.21
C ALA A 20 41.07 -44.82 -18.87
N ASP A 21 40.56 -45.75 -19.68
CA ASP A 21 39.24 -45.63 -20.30
C ASP A 21 38.12 -45.65 -19.24
N SER A 22 38.19 -46.56 -18.26
CA SER A 22 37.19 -46.63 -17.18
C SER A 22 37.16 -45.36 -16.32
N ILE A 23 38.32 -44.75 -16.04
CA ILE A 23 38.42 -43.48 -15.32
C ILE A 23 37.86 -42.34 -16.17
N LYS A 24 38.18 -42.30 -17.47
CA LYS A 24 37.67 -41.29 -18.39
C LYS A 24 36.14 -41.34 -18.47
N ASP A 25 35.58 -42.53 -18.61
CA ASP A 25 34.13 -42.73 -18.64
C ASP A 25 33.47 -42.39 -17.30
N ALA A 26 34.07 -42.80 -16.18
CA ALA A 26 33.58 -42.47 -14.85
C ALA A 26 33.61 -40.96 -14.56
N ILE A 27 34.68 -40.26 -14.96
CA ILE A 27 34.79 -38.80 -14.83
C ILE A 27 33.80 -38.10 -15.75
N ALA A 28 33.68 -38.53 -17.01
CA ALA A 28 32.73 -37.96 -17.95
C ALA A 28 31.30 -38.10 -17.44
N GLN A 29 30.93 -39.27 -16.93
CA GLN A 29 29.61 -39.52 -16.36
C GLN A 29 29.37 -38.71 -15.08
N THR A 30 30.36 -38.59 -14.21
CA THR A 30 30.26 -37.80 -12.96
C THR A 30 30.10 -36.32 -13.28
N ILE A 31 30.94 -35.75 -14.14
CA ILE A 31 30.85 -34.37 -14.60
C ILE A 31 29.49 -34.13 -15.28
N GLN A 32 29.05 -35.03 -16.14
CA GLN A 32 27.77 -34.87 -16.85
C GLN A 32 26.58 -34.90 -15.89
N ASN A 33 26.58 -35.80 -14.91
CA ASN A 33 25.53 -35.87 -13.89
C ASN A 33 25.54 -34.62 -12.99
N GLU A 34 26.71 -34.17 -12.56
CA GLU A 34 26.88 -33.02 -11.68
C GLU A 34 26.56 -31.70 -12.40
N LEU A 35 26.96 -31.57 -13.67
CA LEU A 35 26.61 -30.43 -14.53
C LEU A 35 25.11 -30.39 -14.80
N THR A 36 24.48 -31.54 -15.12
CA THR A 36 23.03 -31.61 -15.36
C THR A 36 22.25 -31.26 -14.10
N THR A 37 22.68 -31.75 -12.94
CA THR A 37 22.04 -31.46 -11.65
C THR A 37 22.16 -29.99 -11.28
N ASN A 38 23.35 -29.41 -11.42
CA ASN A 38 23.60 -28.00 -11.13
C ASN A 38 22.89 -27.06 -12.12
N LEU A 39 22.91 -27.36 -13.42
CA LEU A 39 22.18 -26.60 -14.44
C LEU A 39 20.67 -26.67 -14.20
N THR A 40 20.13 -27.86 -13.92
CA THR A 40 18.69 -28.02 -13.64
C THR A 40 18.29 -27.23 -12.40
N ARG A 41 19.12 -27.27 -11.35
CA ARG A 41 18.89 -26.48 -10.14
C ARG A 41 18.94 -24.98 -10.40
N ALA A 42 19.96 -24.50 -11.12
CA ALA A 42 20.09 -23.08 -11.47
C ALA A 42 18.95 -22.60 -12.37
N LEU A 43 18.48 -23.43 -13.31
CA LEU A 43 17.33 -23.13 -14.16
C LEU A 43 16.03 -23.10 -13.36
N LEU A 44 15.81 -24.05 -12.44
CA LEU A 44 14.65 -24.05 -11.55
C LEU A 44 14.65 -22.85 -10.60
N GLU A 45 15.81 -22.48 -10.05
CA GLU A 45 15.96 -21.26 -9.26
C GLU A 45 15.62 -20.03 -10.12
N GLY A 46 16.15 -19.94 -11.35
CA GLY A 46 15.83 -18.87 -12.28
C GLY A 46 14.35 -18.76 -12.65
N GLU A 47 13.67 -19.88 -12.92
CA GLU A 47 12.23 -19.90 -13.18
C GLU A 47 11.41 -19.56 -11.94
N PHE A 48 11.83 -20.03 -10.76
CA PHE A 48 11.21 -19.68 -9.49
C PHE A 48 11.27 -18.18 -9.22
N TYR A 49 12.44 -17.54 -9.38
CA TYR A 49 12.58 -16.10 -9.20
C TYR A 49 11.76 -15.31 -10.23
N LYS A 50 11.72 -15.74 -11.50
CA LYS A 50 10.86 -15.12 -12.53
C LYS A 50 9.39 -15.19 -12.14
N LYS A 51 8.91 -16.35 -11.67
CA LYS A 51 7.52 -16.54 -11.28
C LYS A 51 7.17 -15.74 -10.03
N LEU A 52 8.00 -15.79 -8.99
CA LEU A 52 7.83 -15.03 -7.76
C LEU A 52 7.77 -13.52 -8.04
N ASN A 53 8.65 -13.03 -8.91
CA ASN A 53 8.68 -11.61 -9.27
C ASN A 53 7.44 -11.19 -10.08
N SER A 54 7.00 -12.03 -11.03
CA SER A 54 5.75 -11.81 -11.76
C SER A 54 4.53 -11.76 -10.84
N ASP A 55 4.46 -12.68 -9.87
CA ASP A 55 3.35 -12.73 -8.92
C ASP A 55 3.38 -11.53 -7.96
N MET A 56 4.57 -11.11 -7.50
CA MET A 56 4.72 -9.92 -6.67
C MET A 56 4.34 -8.64 -7.43
N ARG A 57 4.72 -8.52 -8.70
CA ARG A 57 4.32 -7.40 -9.56
C ARG A 57 2.80 -7.34 -9.75
N SER A 58 2.16 -8.47 -10.05
CA SER A 58 0.69 -8.51 -10.15
C SER A 58 0.02 -8.19 -8.81
N GLY A 59 0.56 -8.67 -7.70
CA GLY A 59 0.07 -8.33 -6.36
C GLY A 59 0.17 -6.84 -6.06
N LEU A 60 1.30 -6.20 -6.35
CA LEU A 60 1.49 -4.76 -6.17
C LEU A 60 0.58 -3.94 -7.09
N GLN A 61 0.42 -4.37 -8.35
CA GLN A 61 -0.50 -3.75 -9.29
C GLN A 61 -1.95 -3.83 -8.81
N ASN A 62 -2.38 -4.99 -8.33
CA ASN A 62 -3.72 -5.17 -7.78
C ASN A 62 -3.93 -4.30 -6.54
N ILE A 63 -2.94 -4.24 -5.63
CA ILE A 63 -3.01 -3.38 -4.44
C ILE A 63 -3.13 -1.90 -4.84
N TYR A 64 -2.33 -1.47 -5.83
CA TYR A 64 -2.40 -0.11 -6.35
C TYR A 64 -3.78 0.18 -6.96
N GLN A 65 -4.32 -0.73 -7.78
CA GLN A 65 -5.64 -0.59 -8.39
C GLN A 65 -6.77 -0.60 -7.36
N GLU A 66 -6.73 -1.45 -6.34
CA GLU A 66 -7.72 -1.50 -5.26
C GLU A 66 -7.70 -0.22 -4.41
N ILE A 67 -6.51 0.29 -4.07
CA ILE A 67 -6.36 1.58 -3.38
C ILE A 67 -6.91 2.72 -4.26
N SER A 68 -6.64 2.69 -5.56
CA SER A 68 -7.18 3.63 -6.56
C SER A 68 -8.70 3.56 -6.69
N HIS A 69 -9.28 2.37 -6.64
CA HIS A 69 -10.72 2.16 -6.75
C HIS A 69 -11.46 2.56 -5.49
N ALA A 70 -10.92 2.28 -4.31
CA ALA A 70 -11.49 2.69 -3.03
C ALA A 70 -11.54 4.21 -2.85
N ALA A 71 -10.61 4.92 -3.48
CA ALA A 71 -10.62 6.38 -3.58
C ALA A 71 -11.73 6.97 -4.48
N LYS A 72 -12.44 6.14 -5.26
CA LYS A 72 -13.19 6.58 -6.46
C LYS A 72 -14.70 6.77 -6.25
N ASP A 73 -15.21 6.76 -5.03
CA ASP A 73 -16.67 6.67 -4.83
C ASP A 73 -17.41 8.02 -4.92
N LYS A 74 -17.66 8.47 -6.17
CA LYS A 74 -18.95 9.00 -6.66
C LYS A 74 -18.93 9.29 -8.17
N SER A 75 -19.79 8.56 -8.89
CA SER A 75 -20.40 8.84 -10.21
C SER A 75 -19.68 8.49 -11.53
N VAL A 76 -20.18 7.39 -12.14
CA VAL A 76 -20.57 7.17 -13.56
C VAL A 76 -19.74 7.84 -14.68
N ALA A 77 -18.78 7.10 -15.23
CA ALA A 77 -18.49 6.91 -16.67
C ALA A 77 -17.15 6.16 -16.84
N PRO A 78 -16.94 5.37 -17.91
CA PRO A 78 -15.63 4.75 -18.17
C PRO A 78 -14.61 5.85 -18.53
N PRO A 79 -13.48 5.98 -17.82
CA PRO A 79 -12.58 7.10 -18.01
C PRO A 79 -11.65 6.87 -19.22
N SER A 80 -11.37 7.95 -19.94
CA SER A 80 -10.31 8.03 -20.95
C SER A 80 -8.94 8.19 -20.29
N GLU A 81 -7.87 7.73 -20.96
CA GLU A 81 -6.45 7.70 -20.55
C GLU A 81 -5.88 8.98 -19.89
N ALA A 82 -6.54 10.14 -20.02
CA ALA A 82 -6.13 11.42 -19.43
C ALA A 82 -6.72 11.72 -18.03
N GLN A 83 -7.36 10.76 -17.36
CA GLN A 83 -8.10 10.98 -16.11
C GLN A 83 -7.50 10.34 -14.86
N THR A 84 -6.35 9.66 -14.95
CA THR A 84 -5.69 8.99 -13.82
C THR A 84 -4.96 9.98 -12.89
N ASP A 85 -4.43 11.08 -13.47
CA ASP A 85 -3.74 12.20 -12.83
C ASP A 85 -4.50 12.89 -11.68
N LYS A 86 -5.82 12.82 -11.65
CA LYS A 86 -6.63 13.53 -10.63
C LYS A 86 -6.94 12.70 -9.39
N LEU A 87 -6.84 11.38 -9.49
CA LEU A 87 -7.61 10.46 -8.64
C LEU A 87 -7.04 10.26 -7.22
N PHE A 88 -5.74 10.45 -7.00
CA PHE A 88 -5.08 10.15 -5.71
C PHE A 88 -4.88 11.39 -4.82
N SER A 89 -4.56 12.54 -5.41
CA SER A 89 -4.71 13.84 -4.71
C SER A 89 -6.18 14.00 -4.29
N GLU A 90 -7.12 13.69 -5.20
CA GLU A 90 -8.55 13.69 -4.90
C GLU A 90 -8.91 12.73 -3.76
N ALA A 91 -8.31 11.55 -3.63
CA ALA A 91 -8.62 10.62 -2.54
C ALA A 91 -8.27 11.17 -1.15
N SER A 92 -7.04 11.70 -1.03
CA SER A 92 -6.55 12.32 0.20
C SER A 92 -7.29 13.61 0.51
N GLU A 93 -7.55 14.44 -0.52
CA GLU A 93 -8.35 15.65 -0.41
C GLU A 93 -9.81 15.34 -0.02
N GLN A 94 -10.41 14.28 -0.57
CA GLN A 94 -11.76 13.85 -0.22
C GLN A 94 -11.83 13.34 1.22
N LEU A 95 -10.82 12.61 1.70
CA LEU A 95 -10.78 12.18 3.11
C LEU A 95 -10.60 13.38 4.05
N ASP A 96 -9.80 14.37 3.65
CA ASP A 96 -9.63 15.63 4.41
C ASP A 96 -10.89 16.50 4.34
N GLU A 97 -11.60 16.52 3.21
CA GLU A 97 -12.89 17.17 3.01
C GLU A 97 -13.98 16.52 3.85
N ILE A 98 -14.05 15.18 3.89
CA ILE A 98 -14.98 14.44 4.75
C ILE A 98 -14.71 14.78 6.22
N LEU A 99 -13.44 14.80 6.62
CA LEU A 99 -13.08 15.18 7.98
C LEU A 99 -13.51 16.62 8.28
N THR A 100 -13.16 17.57 7.42
CA THR A 100 -13.50 18.99 7.58
C THR A 100 -15.01 19.21 7.60
N THR A 101 -15.76 18.56 6.71
CA THR A 101 -17.22 18.64 6.65
C THR A 101 -17.86 18.03 7.89
N THR A 102 -17.30 16.94 8.41
CA THR A 102 -17.77 16.32 9.66
C THR A 102 -17.44 17.18 10.87
N GLU A 103 -16.27 17.84 10.88
CA GLU A 103 -15.89 18.81 11.91
C GLU A 103 -16.87 19.99 11.90
N GLN A 104 -17.10 20.62 10.75
CA GLN A 104 -18.02 21.74 10.58
C GLN A 104 -19.47 21.37 10.95
N ALA A 105 -19.96 20.22 10.51
CA ALA A 105 -21.32 19.78 10.84
C ALA A 105 -21.49 19.56 12.35
N THR A 106 -20.44 19.15 13.04
CA THR A 106 -20.49 18.98 14.50
C THR A 106 -20.49 20.33 15.21
N ASP A 107 -19.66 21.27 14.75
CA ASP A 107 -19.64 22.65 15.26
C ASP A 107 -21.03 23.31 15.08
N ASP A 108 -21.63 23.18 13.89
CA ASP A 108 -22.98 23.69 13.60
C ASP A 108 -24.05 23.09 14.55
N ILE A 109 -23.95 21.79 14.87
CA ILE A 109 -24.85 21.14 15.82
C ILE A 109 -24.63 21.67 17.24
N MET A 110 -23.37 21.85 17.67
CA MET A 110 -23.07 22.42 18.99
C MET A 110 -23.65 23.83 19.11
N ASP A 111 -23.45 24.69 18.11
CA ASP A 111 -23.99 26.06 18.07
C ASP A 111 -25.51 26.09 18.22
N VAL A 112 -26.22 25.17 17.55
CA VAL A 112 -27.68 25.04 17.68
C VAL A 112 -28.06 24.59 19.09
N VAL A 113 -27.36 23.62 19.67
CA VAL A 113 -27.64 23.12 21.02
C VAL A 113 -27.39 24.20 22.08
N GLU A 114 -26.33 25.00 21.94
CA GLU A 114 -26.04 26.14 22.82
C GLU A 114 -27.15 27.20 22.76
N GLN A 115 -27.61 27.55 21.55
CA GLN A 115 -28.75 28.45 21.38
C GLN A 115 -30.02 27.88 22.04
N GLN A 116 -30.26 26.57 21.94
CA GLN A 116 -31.41 25.94 22.60
C GLN A 116 -31.29 25.97 24.13
N LEU A 117 -30.09 25.82 24.69
CA LEU A 117 -29.86 25.96 26.14
C LEU A 117 -30.14 27.39 26.62
N GLU A 118 -29.74 28.41 25.87
CA GLU A 118 -30.07 29.81 26.21
C GLU A 118 -31.58 30.04 26.20
N ARG A 119 -32.28 29.56 25.17
CA ARG A 119 -33.74 29.67 25.06
C ARG A 119 -34.48 28.86 26.15
N GLN A 120 -33.93 27.71 26.52
CA GLN A 120 -34.43 26.91 27.64
C GLN A 120 -34.29 27.66 28.97
N ALA A 121 -33.18 28.38 29.17
CA ALA A 121 -32.95 29.18 30.37
C ALA A 121 -33.92 30.38 30.45
N GLU A 122 -34.17 31.05 29.33
CA GLU A 122 -35.22 32.08 29.23
C GLU A 122 -36.61 31.51 29.57
N ALA A 123 -36.96 30.34 29.02
CA ALA A 123 -38.22 29.67 29.32
C ALA A 123 -38.32 29.30 30.80
N SER A 124 -37.23 28.88 31.43
CA SER A 124 -37.16 28.60 32.87
C SER A 124 -37.50 29.84 33.70
N ALA A 125 -36.93 31.00 33.36
CA ALA A 125 -37.21 32.26 34.04
C ALA A 125 -38.67 32.72 33.87
N LEU A 126 -39.27 32.50 32.70
CA LEU A 126 -40.69 32.79 32.47
C LEU A 126 -41.61 31.85 33.27
N LEU A 127 -41.28 30.56 33.35
CA LEU A 127 -42.00 29.60 34.18
C LEU A 127 -41.91 29.96 35.67
N ASP A 128 -40.76 30.46 36.13
CA ASP A 128 -40.58 30.97 37.50
C ASP A 128 -41.46 32.18 37.81
N ALA A 129 -41.64 33.09 36.85
CA ALA A 129 -42.53 34.24 37.01
C ALA A 129 -44.00 33.79 37.04
N LEU A 130 -44.39 32.89 36.14
CA LEU A 130 -45.76 32.39 36.03
C LEU A 130 -46.19 31.58 37.27
N GLU A 131 -45.31 30.74 37.82
CA GLU A 131 -45.59 29.97 39.05
C GLU A 131 -45.89 30.89 40.24
N LYS A 132 -45.24 32.07 40.31
CA LYS A 132 -45.49 33.06 41.37
C LYS A 132 -46.84 33.77 41.22
N GLU A 133 -47.30 33.98 39.99
CA GLU A 133 -48.57 34.67 39.71
C GLU A 133 -49.78 33.73 39.77
N ALA A 134 -49.64 32.51 39.27
CA ALA A 134 -50.73 31.54 39.17
C ALA A 134 -50.20 30.09 39.32
N PRO A 135 -49.95 29.60 40.54
CA PRO A 135 -49.41 28.25 40.74
C PRO A 135 -50.40 27.18 40.25
N GLY A 136 -49.86 26.08 39.71
CA GLY A 136 -50.68 24.96 39.24
C GLY A 136 -49.88 23.77 38.72
N ASP A 137 -50.50 22.59 38.79
CA ASP A 137 -49.86 21.30 38.43
C ASP A 137 -49.27 21.31 37.01
N SER A 138 -49.93 21.99 36.05
CA SER A 138 -49.43 22.13 34.68
C SER A 138 -48.14 22.94 34.58
N ILE A 139 -47.94 23.97 35.42
CA ILE A 139 -46.70 24.76 35.42
C ILE A 139 -45.56 23.94 36.03
N THR A 140 -45.84 23.23 37.12
CA THR A 140 -44.89 22.29 37.72
C THR A 140 -44.46 21.21 36.71
N GLN A 141 -45.40 20.67 35.93
CA GLN A 141 -45.09 19.70 34.89
C GLN A 141 -44.26 20.31 33.74
N LEU A 142 -44.58 21.51 33.27
CA LEU A 142 -43.80 22.22 32.26
C LEU A 142 -42.38 22.52 32.72
N ARG A 143 -42.20 22.89 34.00
CA ARG A 143 -40.88 23.09 34.62
C ARG A 143 -40.06 21.80 34.62
N ALA A 144 -40.67 20.67 34.96
CA ALA A 144 -39.98 19.38 34.92
C ALA A 144 -39.51 19.03 33.50
N ILE A 145 -40.38 19.20 32.51
CA ILE A 145 -40.04 18.99 31.08
C ILE A 145 -38.90 19.94 30.66
N ASN A 146 -38.98 21.22 31.04
CA ASN A 146 -37.96 22.20 30.68
C ASN A 146 -36.59 21.86 31.31
N SER A 147 -36.57 21.35 32.54
CA SER A 147 -35.34 20.87 33.19
C SER A 147 -34.76 19.64 32.47
N GLU A 148 -35.61 18.67 32.14
CA GLU A 148 -35.19 17.46 31.41
C GLU A 148 -34.61 17.80 30.03
N LEU A 149 -35.19 18.79 29.33
CA LEU A 149 -34.63 19.31 28.09
C LEU A 149 -33.22 19.88 28.28
N ALA A 150 -32.97 20.62 29.36
CA ALA A 150 -31.65 21.17 29.66
C ALA A 150 -30.60 20.07 29.88
N ASP A 151 -30.97 19.04 30.66
CA ASP A 151 -30.11 17.89 30.95
C ASP A 151 -29.78 17.10 29.67
N ASN A 152 -30.78 16.91 28.80
CA ASN A 152 -30.61 16.24 27.51
C ASN A 152 -29.70 17.04 26.56
N LEU A 153 -29.90 18.36 26.46
CA LEU A 153 -29.04 19.23 25.63
C LEU A 153 -27.59 19.26 26.13
N THR A 154 -27.40 19.31 27.46
CA THR A 154 -26.07 19.22 28.10
C THR A 154 -25.39 17.88 27.81
N THR A 155 -26.17 16.80 27.82
CA THR A 155 -25.68 15.45 27.48
C THR A 155 -25.21 15.39 26.02
N ILE A 156 -25.95 16.01 25.09
CA ILE A 156 -25.56 16.10 23.68
C ILE A 156 -24.23 16.86 23.52
N LEU A 157 -24.08 18.05 24.13
CA LEU A 157 -22.81 18.81 24.07
C LEU A 157 -21.64 17.99 24.61
N THR A 158 -21.84 17.30 25.74
CA THR A 158 -20.80 16.47 26.35
C THR A 158 -20.41 15.32 25.43
N ALA A 159 -21.38 14.67 24.78
CA ALA A 159 -21.12 13.59 23.83
C ALA A 159 -20.31 14.08 22.61
N LEU A 160 -20.64 15.26 22.08
CA LEU A 160 -19.96 15.84 20.92
C LEU A 160 -18.57 16.40 21.24
N SER A 161 -18.28 16.76 22.50
CA SER A 161 -16.99 17.34 22.90
C SER A 161 -15.75 16.45 22.63
N PHE A 162 -15.94 15.15 22.41
CA PHE A 162 -14.86 14.20 22.08
C PHE A 162 -14.49 14.19 20.59
N GLN A 163 -15.15 14.99 19.75
CA GLN A 163 -14.89 15.09 18.32
C GLN A 163 -13.42 15.41 18.01
N ASP A 164 -12.78 16.33 18.74
CA ASP A 164 -11.38 16.71 18.49
C ASP A 164 -10.42 15.49 18.54
N ILE A 165 -10.63 14.59 19.51
CA ILE A 165 -9.85 13.34 19.61
C ILE A 165 -10.11 12.43 18.42
N THR A 166 -11.36 12.36 17.95
CA THR A 166 -11.75 11.56 16.79
C THR A 166 -11.15 12.15 15.51
N GLY A 167 -11.19 13.46 15.33
CA GLY A 167 -10.60 14.15 14.18
C GLY A 167 -9.08 13.94 14.11
N GLN A 168 -8.38 14.06 15.25
CA GLN A 168 -6.94 13.75 15.33
C GLN A 168 -6.62 12.29 15.00
N ARG A 169 -7.45 11.34 15.42
CA ARG A 169 -7.27 9.91 15.08
C ARG A 169 -7.47 9.67 13.59
N ILE A 170 -8.47 10.29 12.98
CA ILE A 170 -8.72 10.21 11.53
C ILE A 170 -7.54 10.81 10.77
N LYS A 171 -7.05 12.00 11.13
CA LYS A 171 -5.85 12.62 10.54
C LYS A 171 -4.64 11.68 10.56
N LYS A 172 -4.41 10.97 11.67
CA LYS A 172 -3.34 9.97 11.78
C LYS A 172 -3.54 8.78 10.84
N ILE A 173 -4.77 8.29 10.71
CA ILE A 173 -5.11 7.19 9.80
C ILE A 173 -4.87 7.63 8.34
N ILE A 174 -5.36 8.80 7.96
CA ILE A 174 -5.14 9.38 6.61
C ILE A 174 -3.64 9.47 6.31
N THR A 175 -2.86 10.04 7.25
CA THR A 175 -1.40 10.14 7.10
C THR A 175 -0.72 8.77 6.96
N ALA A 176 -1.20 7.76 7.68
CA ALA A 176 -0.66 6.40 7.58
C ALA A 176 -0.98 5.77 6.22
N LEU A 177 -2.19 5.95 5.70
CA LEU A 177 -2.60 5.48 4.37
C LEU A 177 -1.74 6.13 3.27
N GLN A 178 -1.52 7.44 3.33
CA GLN A 178 -0.63 8.16 2.40
C GLN A 178 0.82 7.62 2.41
N ARG A 179 1.31 7.19 3.57
CA ARG A 179 2.65 6.56 3.67
C ARG A 179 2.70 5.18 3.07
N ILE A 180 1.67 4.36 3.31
CA ILE A 180 1.54 3.02 2.73
C ILE A 180 1.50 3.14 1.21
N GLU A 181 0.70 4.06 0.69
CA GLU A 181 0.61 4.38 -0.73
C GLU A 181 1.97 4.77 -1.32
N SER A 182 2.67 5.76 -0.75
CA SER A 182 4.02 6.17 -1.21
C SER A 182 4.99 4.99 -1.24
N THR A 183 4.89 4.09 -0.25
CA THR A 183 5.78 2.92 -0.15
C THR A 183 5.46 1.89 -1.22
N VAL A 184 4.18 1.58 -1.44
CA VAL A 184 3.73 0.64 -2.48
C VAL A 184 4.08 1.18 -3.86
N PHE A 185 3.86 2.47 -4.08
CA PHE A 185 4.20 3.14 -5.33
C PHE A 185 5.72 3.11 -5.62
N GLU A 186 6.55 3.49 -4.65
CA GLU A 186 8.01 3.43 -4.78
C GLU A 186 8.51 2.01 -5.05
N LEU A 187 7.95 1.03 -4.35
CA LEU A 187 8.30 -0.37 -4.55
C LEU A 187 7.90 -0.84 -5.94
N TYR A 188 6.69 -0.52 -6.39
CA TYR A 188 6.21 -0.88 -7.72
C TYR A 188 7.07 -0.27 -8.83
N MET A 189 7.39 1.02 -8.73
CA MET A 189 8.22 1.74 -9.71
C MET A 189 9.67 1.28 -9.74
N SER A 190 10.31 1.14 -8.57
CA SER A 190 11.69 0.67 -8.50
C SER A 190 11.84 -0.73 -9.08
N THR A 191 10.91 -1.65 -8.76
CA THR A 191 10.93 -3.02 -9.28
C THR A 191 10.71 -3.06 -10.80
N GLY A 192 9.84 -2.19 -11.33
CA GLY A 192 9.64 -2.02 -12.77
C GLY A 192 10.90 -1.53 -13.48
N LEU A 193 11.53 -0.47 -12.95
CA LEU A 193 12.77 0.10 -13.52
C LEU A 193 13.93 -0.89 -13.54
N ILE A 194 14.14 -1.63 -12.46
CA ILE A 194 15.20 -2.65 -12.37
C ILE A 194 15.00 -3.73 -13.44
N MET A 195 13.77 -4.20 -13.64
CA MET A 195 13.47 -5.21 -14.66
C MET A 195 13.72 -4.71 -16.07
N LYS A 196 13.32 -3.47 -16.38
CA LYS A 196 13.58 -2.87 -17.70
C LYS A 196 15.08 -2.76 -17.95
N ALA A 197 15.83 -2.25 -16.99
CA ALA A 197 17.28 -2.11 -17.10
C ALA A 197 18.00 -3.47 -17.22
N TYR A 198 17.50 -4.52 -16.55
CA TYR A 198 17.98 -5.89 -16.72
C TYR A 198 17.65 -6.48 -18.10
N SER A 199 16.47 -6.18 -18.66
CA SER A 199 16.09 -6.64 -19.99
C SER A 199 16.88 -5.96 -21.12
N GLU A 200 17.27 -4.69 -20.93
CA GLU A 200 18.07 -3.92 -21.88
C GLU A 200 19.58 -4.23 -21.76
N THR A 201 20.04 -4.52 -20.54
CA THR A 201 21.45 -4.83 -20.23
C THR A 201 21.55 -5.99 -19.22
N PRO A 202 21.49 -7.25 -19.69
CA PRO A 202 21.52 -8.43 -18.82
C PRO A 202 22.86 -8.67 -18.12
N ASP A 203 23.95 -8.07 -18.64
CA ASP A 203 25.33 -8.28 -18.18
C ASP A 203 25.76 -7.31 -17.06
N LYS A 204 24.93 -6.33 -16.69
CA LYS A 204 25.22 -5.41 -15.58
C LYS A 204 24.98 -6.08 -14.22
N GLU A 205 25.78 -5.72 -13.22
CA GLU A 205 25.55 -6.17 -11.85
C GLU A 205 24.22 -5.63 -11.30
N ILE A 206 23.47 -6.48 -10.61
CA ILE A 206 22.15 -6.14 -10.06
C ILE A 206 22.22 -4.91 -9.13
N GLU A 207 23.32 -4.77 -8.39
CA GLU A 207 23.53 -3.67 -7.45
C GLU A 207 23.69 -2.31 -8.16
N GLU A 208 24.27 -2.29 -9.36
CA GLU A 208 24.33 -1.09 -10.22
C GLU A 208 22.96 -0.75 -10.81
N LEU A 209 22.19 -1.75 -11.22
CA LEU A 209 20.82 -1.56 -11.74
C LEU A 209 19.88 -1.02 -10.66
N GLU A 210 20.01 -1.47 -9.42
CA GLU A 210 19.26 -0.94 -8.28
C GLU A 210 19.60 0.53 -7.98
N GLN A 211 20.88 0.91 -8.06
CA GLN A 211 21.30 2.29 -7.89
C GLN A 211 20.75 3.20 -8.99
N GLU A 212 20.84 2.79 -10.25
CA GLU A 212 20.28 3.54 -11.38
C GLU A 212 18.76 3.71 -11.25
N ALA A 213 18.04 2.66 -10.85
CA ALA A 213 16.59 2.72 -10.63
C ALA A 213 16.21 3.66 -9.49
N ARG A 214 16.94 3.65 -8.37
CA ARG A 214 16.72 4.58 -7.25
C ARG A 214 17.01 6.03 -7.65
N GLN A 215 18.04 6.26 -8.45
CA GLN A 215 18.42 7.59 -8.91
C GLN A 215 17.37 8.18 -9.85
N LYS A 216 16.89 7.39 -10.83
CA LYS A 216 15.75 7.77 -11.69
C LYS A 216 14.48 8.05 -10.90
N MET A 217 14.16 7.24 -9.89
CA MET A 217 13.02 7.48 -8.99
C MET A 217 13.19 8.80 -8.21
N SER A 218 14.40 9.10 -7.74
CA SER A 218 14.68 10.35 -7.04
C SER A 218 14.58 11.59 -7.95
N GLU A 219 14.92 11.46 -9.22
CA GLU A 219 14.78 12.53 -10.23
C GLU A 219 13.31 12.79 -10.54
N LEU A 220 12.50 11.74 -10.65
CA LEU A 220 11.04 11.83 -10.84
C LEU A 220 10.36 12.53 -9.66
N LYS A 221 10.85 12.32 -8.44
CA LYS A 221 10.29 12.96 -7.23
C LYS A 221 10.58 14.43 -7.06
N GLY A 222 11.56 14.99 -7.76
CA GLY A 222 11.95 16.41 -7.63
C GLY A 222 12.29 16.85 -6.18
N PRO A 223 12.70 18.12 -5.98
CA PRO A 223 12.92 18.71 -4.64
C PRO A 223 11.60 19.01 -3.90
N THR A 224 10.48 19.00 -4.62
CA THR A 224 9.11 19.10 -4.11
C THR A 224 8.46 17.78 -4.50
N ARG A 225 7.83 17.05 -3.56
CA ARG A 225 7.23 15.71 -3.77
C ARG A 225 6.11 15.64 -4.84
N ASP A 226 6.00 16.62 -5.72
CA ASP A 226 5.14 16.59 -6.91
C ASP A 226 5.89 15.89 -8.04
N VAL A 227 5.81 14.56 -8.06
CA VAL A 227 6.05 13.80 -9.30
C VAL A 227 4.87 14.10 -10.21
N SER A 228 5.11 14.55 -11.44
CA SER A 228 4.00 14.71 -12.39
C SER A 228 3.54 13.32 -12.86
N GLN A 229 2.25 13.03 -12.73
CA GLN A 229 1.71 11.69 -13.04
C GLN A 229 1.86 11.35 -14.54
N SER A 230 2.01 12.34 -15.43
CA SER A 230 2.45 12.11 -16.80
C SER A 230 3.82 11.41 -16.89
N ASP A 231 4.76 11.74 -16.00
CA ASP A 231 6.06 11.07 -15.96
C ASP A 231 5.95 9.63 -15.43
N ILE A 232 4.94 9.36 -14.59
CA ILE A 232 4.65 8.04 -14.02
C ILE A 232 3.98 7.16 -15.07
N ASP A 233 2.98 7.68 -15.78
CA ASP A 233 2.22 6.98 -16.80
C ASP A 233 3.07 6.73 -18.05
N ASP A 234 3.89 7.70 -18.46
CA ASP A 234 4.89 7.49 -19.51
C ASP A 234 5.87 6.37 -19.11
N MET A 235 6.19 6.24 -17.82
CA MET A 235 7.00 5.14 -17.31
C MET A 235 6.25 3.81 -17.29
N LEU A 236 4.97 3.79 -16.88
CA LEU A 236 4.12 2.60 -16.88
C LEU A 236 3.94 2.05 -18.30
N ALA A 237 3.64 2.93 -19.25
CA ALA A 237 3.55 2.62 -20.68
C ALA A 237 4.91 2.12 -21.21
N GLN A 238 6.01 2.78 -20.84
CA GLN A 238 7.37 2.35 -21.18
C GLN A 238 7.80 1.03 -20.54
N LEU A 239 7.09 0.56 -19.53
CA LEU A 239 7.28 -0.73 -18.87
C LEU A 239 6.29 -1.81 -19.41
N GLY A 240 5.49 -1.46 -20.42
CA GLY A 240 4.51 -2.35 -21.05
C GLY A 240 3.33 -2.67 -20.13
N MET A 241 2.85 -1.67 -19.39
CA MET A 241 1.83 -1.81 -18.35
C MET A 241 0.64 -0.87 -18.54
N ASP A 242 0.04 -0.91 -19.74
CA ASP A 242 -1.29 -0.34 -20.01
C ASP A 242 -2.41 -1.34 -19.65
#